data_AF-A0A067GCJ5-F1
#
_entry.id   AF-A0A067GCJ5-F1
#
_cell.length_a   1.000
_cell.length_b   1.000
_cell.length_c   1.000
_cell.angle_alpha   90.00
_cell.angle_beta   90.00
_cell.angle_gamma   90.00
#
_symmetry.space_group_name_H-M   'P 1'
#
loop_
_entity.id
_entity.type
_entity.pdbx_description
1 polymer ?
#
loop_
_entity_poly.entity_id
_entity_poly.type
_entity_poly.pdbx_seq_one_letter_code
_entity_poly.pdbx_strand_id
1 'polypeptide(L)'
;MKTSSTSCSLLNSLRFSTAITVSKKSYYHYQATQLRNHNCLSPFPSFSSTFPRNYNFHGKCLHVNPFSAFSSSSGHDSQNPPRDLAVLLEVDGVLVDAYRFGNRQAFNVAFQKLGLDCANWTAPIYTDLLRKSAGDEDRMLVLFFNRIGWPTSVPTNEKKAFVKNVLQEKKNALDEFLASKDAPLRPGVEDFVDDAYNEGIPLIVLTAYGKSGDRIARSVVEKLGSERISKIKIVGNEEVERSLYGQFVLGKGISSGVDEQLATEARKAVSAQKQEIAEEVASMLKLSVDIDTSSPESLDKIVAALRAGAEYAEKPVRNCFLIAGSQSGVAGAQRIGMPCVVMRSRCITTLPVSKTQRLADMLCRILKSIT
;
A
#
# COMPACT_ATOMS: atom_id res chain seq x y z
N MET A 1 19.49 6.47 -73.69
CA MET A 1 20.79 6.74 -73.03
C MET A 1 20.74 6.03 -71.68
N LYS A 2 21.19 4.77 -71.50
CA LYS A 2 22.59 4.30 -71.34
C LYS A 2 23.45 5.34 -70.60
N THR A 3 24.18 5.09 -69.50
CA THR A 3 24.57 3.92 -68.66
C THR A 3 25.47 4.54 -67.59
N SER A 4 25.49 4.03 -66.34
CA SER A 4 26.73 3.56 -65.69
C SER A 4 26.49 3.21 -64.22
N SER A 5 26.36 1.90 -63.98
CA SER A 5 26.78 1.22 -62.76
C SER A 5 28.28 1.38 -62.54
N THR A 6 28.71 1.42 -61.28
CA THR A 6 29.95 0.75 -60.85
C THR A 6 29.82 0.30 -59.40
N SER A 7 29.74 -1.01 -59.25
CA SER A 7 30.17 -1.78 -58.07
C SER A 7 31.68 -1.94 -58.13
N CYS A 8 32.36 -1.92 -56.98
CA CYS A 8 33.53 -2.78 -56.75
C CYS A 8 33.76 -2.96 -55.25
N SER A 9 33.85 -4.21 -54.84
CA SER A 9 34.20 -4.73 -53.53
C SER A 9 35.67 -5.16 -53.49
N LEU A 10 36.31 -5.07 -52.31
CA LEU A 10 36.99 -6.17 -51.59
C LEU A 10 38.14 -5.67 -50.67
N LEU A 11 38.04 -6.11 -49.41
CA LEU A 11 39.09 -6.58 -48.48
C LEU A 11 40.21 -5.60 -48.06
N ASN A 12 40.19 -5.19 -46.78
CA ASN A 12 41.14 -5.80 -45.84
C ASN A 12 40.76 -5.64 -44.36
N SER A 13 41.07 -6.70 -43.64
CA SER A 13 40.91 -6.94 -42.21
C SER A 13 41.82 -6.06 -41.36
N LEU A 14 41.26 -5.47 -40.30
CA LEU A 14 42.01 -5.21 -39.06
C LEU A 14 41.17 -5.65 -37.86
N ARG A 15 41.47 -6.87 -37.41
CA ARG A 15 41.21 -7.32 -36.05
C ARG A 15 42.10 -6.48 -35.13
N PHE A 16 41.51 -5.77 -34.18
CA PHE A 16 42.18 -5.48 -32.92
C PHE A 16 41.43 -6.21 -31.81
N SER A 17 42.01 -7.35 -31.44
CA SER A 17 41.77 -8.02 -30.18
C SER A 17 42.74 -7.43 -29.16
N THR A 18 42.22 -6.90 -28.06
CA THR A 18 42.96 -6.82 -26.80
C THR A 18 42.06 -7.30 -25.68
N ALA A 19 42.42 -8.48 -25.17
CA ALA A 19 41.95 -9.02 -23.90
C ALA A 19 42.56 -8.25 -22.73
N ILE A 20 42.19 -8.66 -21.49
CA ILE A 20 42.68 -8.25 -20.15
C ILE A 20 41.73 -7.21 -19.51
N THR A 21 41.04 -7.41 -18.38
CA THR A 21 41.18 -8.37 -17.25
C THR A 21 39.85 -8.50 -16.49
N VAL A 22 39.62 -9.68 -15.92
CA VAL A 22 38.64 -10.00 -14.88
C VAL A 22 39.04 -9.40 -13.53
N SER A 23 38.13 -8.70 -12.83
CA SER A 23 38.11 -8.38 -11.38
C SER A 23 37.16 -7.17 -11.20
N LYS A 24 36.14 -7.11 -10.34
CA LYS A 24 35.88 -7.69 -9.02
C LYS A 24 34.37 -7.67 -8.74
N LYS A 25 33.90 -8.70 -8.02
CA LYS A 25 32.63 -8.72 -7.29
C LYS A 25 32.62 -7.59 -6.24
N SER A 26 31.53 -6.82 -6.16
CA SER A 26 31.23 -6.03 -4.96
C SER A 26 30.09 -6.72 -4.22
N TYR A 27 30.45 -7.43 -3.16
CA TYR A 27 29.54 -7.86 -2.11
C TYR A 27 29.34 -6.66 -1.17
N TYR A 28 28.09 -6.21 -0.99
CA TYR A 28 27.77 -5.38 0.16
C TYR A 28 27.56 -6.29 1.37
N HIS A 29 28.61 -6.37 2.19
CA HIS A 29 28.60 -6.96 3.53
C HIS A 29 28.25 -5.84 4.52
N TYR A 30 27.09 -5.91 5.16
CA TYR A 30 26.81 -5.12 6.35
C TYR A 30 27.49 -5.81 7.53
N GLN A 31 28.60 -5.22 8.00
CA GLN A 31 29.24 -5.61 9.26
C GLN A 31 28.46 -5.02 10.44
N ALA A 32 28.05 -5.90 11.34
CA ALA A 32 27.60 -5.57 12.68
C ALA A 32 28.81 -5.18 13.54
N THR A 33 28.81 -3.97 14.09
CA THR A 33 29.73 -3.59 15.17
C THR A 33 29.05 -3.81 16.50
N GLN A 34 29.39 -4.95 17.12
CA GLN A 34 29.26 -5.20 18.54
C GLN A 34 30.34 -4.39 19.29
N LEU A 35 29.94 -3.53 20.21
CA LEU A 35 30.82 -3.02 21.27
C LEU A 35 30.10 -3.21 22.61
N ARG A 36 30.46 -4.32 23.26
CA ARG A 36 30.37 -4.47 24.72
C ARG A 36 31.40 -3.52 25.35
N ASN A 37 30.99 -2.76 26.37
CA ASN A 37 31.73 -2.73 27.62
C ASN A 37 30.85 -2.23 28.78
N HIS A 38 30.93 -2.99 29.87
CA HIS A 38 30.35 -2.70 31.18
C HIS A 38 31.16 -1.61 31.88
N ASN A 39 30.50 -0.67 32.57
CA ASN A 39 30.56 -0.54 34.04
C ASN A 39 29.82 0.71 34.56
N CYS A 40 29.02 0.43 35.58
CA CYS A 40 28.41 1.22 36.66
C CYS A 40 28.76 2.72 36.82
N LEU A 41 27.74 3.54 37.07
CA LEU A 41 27.44 4.15 38.40
C LEU A 41 26.23 5.10 38.29
N SER A 42 25.27 4.93 39.21
CA SER A 42 24.14 5.83 39.49
C SER A 42 24.61 7.05 40.30
N PRO A 43 23.78 8.12 40.41
CA PRO A 43 22.88 8.19 41.58
C PRO A 43 21.51 8.85 41.34
N PHE A 44 20.48 8.33 42.04
CA PHE A 44 19.21 9.00 42.32
C PHE A 44 19.34 9.91 43.55
N PRO A 45 18.46 10.92 43.72
CA PRO A 45 18.03 11.37 45.03
C PRO A 45 16.60 10.90 45.35
N SER A 46 16.48 10.27 46.51
CA SER A 46 15.26 9.80 47.16
C SER A 46 14.58 10.93 47.94
N PHE A 47 13.25 10.97 47.94
CA PHE A 47 12.47 11.65 48.98
C PHE A 47 11.60 10.64 49.73
N SER A 48 11.71 10.71 51.05
CA SER A 48 11.08 9.86 52.05
C SER A 48 9.94 10.60 52.77
N SER A 49 8.83 9.91 53.08
CA SER A 49 7.98 10.28 54.22
C SER A 49 7.19 9.08 54.75
N THR A 50 7.72 8.50 55.83
CA THR A 50 7.10 8.17 57.12
C THR A 50 5.63 7.72 57.21
N PHE A 51 5.44 6.54 57.82
CA PHE A 51 4.19 5.98 58.36
C PHE A 51 3.58 6.79 59.51
N PRO A 52 2.28 6.59 59.80
CA PRO A 52 1.93 6.14 61.16
C PRO A 52 0.85 5.04 61.25
N ARG A 53 1.19 3.99 62.02
CA ARG A 53 0.50 3.37 63.18
C ARG A 53 -1.04 3.20 63.23
N ASN A 54 -1.44 1.92 63.31
CA ASN A 54 -2.57 1.23 64.00
C ASN A 54 -3.90 1.94 64.30
N TYR A 55 -5.01 1.29 63.88
CA TYR A 55 -6.19 1.00 64.72
C TYR A 55 -6.76 -0.40 64.39
N ASN A 56 -7.07 -1.17 65.44
CA ASN A 56 -7.83 -2.43 65.40
C ASN A 56 -9.33 -2.15 65.18
N PHE A 57 -10.06 -3.01 64.46
CA PHE A 57 -11.25 -3.71 64.98
C PHE A 57 -11.82 -4.76 64.00
N HIS A 58 -12.39 -5.81 64.60
CA HIS A 58 -12.95 -7.05 64.03
C HIS A 58 -14.06 -6.91 62.97
N GLY A 59 -14.06 -7.81 61.98
CA GLY A 59 -15.20 -8.14 61.11
C GLY A 59 -15.02 -9.52 60.48
N LYS A 60 -16.06 -10.34 60.43
CA LYS A 60 -16.00 -11.81 60.31
C LYS A 60 -15.80 -12.34 58.88
N CYS A 61 -15.26 -13.56 58.85
CA CYS A 61 -15.12 -14.51 57.74
C CYS A 61 -16.43 -14.76 56.97
N LEU A 62 -16.36 -14.84 55.63
CA LEU A 62 -17.18 -15.76 54.82
C LEU A 62 -16.36 -16.29 53.64
N HIS A 63 -16.18 -17.61 53.67
CA HIS A 63 -15.57 -18.48 52.69
C HIS A 63 -16.66 -18.96 51.72
N VAL A 64 -16.46 -18.83 50.40
CA VAL A 64 -17.24 -19.59 49.40
C VAL A 64 -16.29 -20.02 48.27
N ASN A 65 -16.30 -21.33 48.01
CA ASN A 65 -15.43 -22.08 47.09
C ASN A 65 -15.77 -21.88 45.60
N PRO A 66 -14.83 -22.22 44.69
CA PRO A 66 -14.98 -22.08 43.24
C PRO A 66 -15.84 -23.22 42.64
N PHE A 67 -16.77 -22.86 41.75
CA PHE A 67 -17.63 -23.83 41.05
C PHE A 67 -16.96 -24.43 39.81
N SER A 68 -16.63 -25.71 39.95
CA SER A 68 -16.88 -26.85 39.05
C SER A 68 -16.96 -26.62 37.54
N ALA A 69 -16.01 -27.25 36.84
CA ALA A 69 -16.06 -27.60 35.43
C ALA A 69 -17.24 -28.52 35.09
N PHE A 70 -17.94 -28.22 34.00
CA PHE A 70 -18.80 -29.18 33.31
C PHE A 70 -18.04 -29.77 32.14
N SER A 71 -17.91 -31.10 32.13
CA SER A 71 -17.58 -31.87 30.93
C SER A 71 -18.86 -32.54 30.44
N SER A 72 -19.19 -32.39 29.16
CA SER A 72 -20.18 -33.23 28.48
C SER A 72 -19.85 -33.42 27.00
N SER A 73 -19.56 -34.69 26.69
CA SER A 73 -19.70 -35.47 25.45
C SER A 73 -19.20 -34.94 24.09
N SER A 74 -18.28 -35.75 23.57
CA SER A 74 -17.83 -35.93 22.19
C SER A 74 -18.91 -35.87 21.11
N GLY A 75 -18.81 -34.86 20.26
CA GLY A 75 -19.14 -34.94 18.83
C GLY A 75 -17.83 -34.95 18.05
N HIS A 76 -17.72 -35.85 17.08
CA HIS A 76 -16.51 -36.10 16.31
C HIS A 76 -16.28 -34.98 15.28
N ASP A 77 -15.88 -33.79 15.73
CA ASP A 77 -15.39 -32.74 14.84
C ASP A 77 -13.87 -32.86 14.73
N SER A 78 -13.39 -33.00 13.49
CA SER A 78 -11.99 -32.96 13.12
C SER A 78 -11.33 -31.70 13.68
N GLN A 79 -10.64 -31.84 14.81
CA GLN A 79 -9.99 -30.74 15.51
C GLN A 79 -8.77 -30.24 14.72
N ASN A 80 -8.99 -29.23 13.89
CA ASN A 80 -8.03 -28.14 13.80
C ASN A 80 -8.51 -27.06 14.77
N PRO A 81 -7.67 -26.55 15.69
CA PRO A 81 -8.06 -25.40 16.51
C PRO A 81 -8.50 -24.26 15.58
N PRO A 82 -9.49 -23.44 15.98
CA PRO A 82 -9.90 -22.29 15.18
C PRO A 82 -8.65 -21.47 14.88
N ARG A 83 -8.29 -21.38 13.60
CA ARG A 83 -7.15 -20.57 13.20
C ARG A 83 -7.44 -19.15 13.65
N ASP A 84 -6.63 -18.65 14.57
CA ASP A 84 -6.87 -17.37 15.22
C ASP A 84 -6.49 -16.20 14.30
N LEU A 85 -6.56 -16.37 12.98
CA LEU A 85 -5.94 -15.49 12.00
C LEU A 85 -6.94 -15.11 10.91
N ALA A 86 -6.79 -13.89 10.39
CA ALA A 86 -7.55 -13.39 9.25
C ALA A 86 -6.60 -12.70 8.25
N VAL A 87 -7.01 -12.62 7.00
CA VAL A 87 -6.25 -11.94 5.95
C VAL A 87 -7.05 -10.78 5.37
N LEU A 88 -6.41 -9.61 5.34
CA LEU A 88 -6.92 -8.38 4.77
C LEU A 88 -6.21 -8.15 3.42
N LEU A 89 -6.98 -7.93 2.36
CA LEU A 89 -6.49 -7.76 1.00
C LEU A 89 -6.77 -6.33 0.52
N GLU A 90 -5.74 -5.65 0.03
CA GLU A 90 -5.97 -4.47 -0.80
C GLU A 90 -6.53 -4.86 -2.17
N VAL A 91 -7.12 -3.90 -2.88
CA VAL A 91 -7.53 -4.11 -4.28
C VAL A 91 -6.39 -3.76 -5.23
N ASP A 92 -5.92 -2.51 -5.17
CA ASP A 92 -4.87 -2.00 -6.06
C ASP A 92 -3.52 -2.67 -5.75
N GLY A 93 -2.93 -3.36 -6.73
CA GLY A 93 -1.65 -4.05 -6.61
C GLY A 93 -1.72 -5.47 -6.06
N VAL A 94 -2.89 -5.90 -5.56
CA VAL A 94 -3.11 -7.25 -5.00
C VAL A 94 -4.13 -8.01 -5.84
N LEU A 95 -5.41 -7.60 -5.82
CA LEU A 95 -6.45 -8.21 -6.66
C LEU A 95 -6.22 -7.90 -8.14
N VAL A 96 -5.77 -6.69 -8.45
CA VAL A 96 -5.48 -6.23 -9.82
C VAL A 96 -4.11 -5.56 -9.87
N ASP A 97 -3.32 -5.84 -10.91
CA ASP A 97 -2.05 -5.15 -11.15
C ASP A 97 -2.27 -3.85 -11.95
N ALA A 98 -3.00 -2.91 -11.33
CA ALA A 98 -3.36 -1.61 -11.90
C ALA A 98 -2.13 -0.85 -12.40
N TYR A 99 -1.01 -0.97 -11.68
CA TYR A 99 0.22 -0.25 -11.99
C TYR A 99 0.98 -0.83 -13.18
N ARG A 100 0.93 -2.15 -13.40
CA ARG A 100 1.60 -2.80 -14.53
C ARG A 100 0.83 -2.66 -15.84
N PHE A 101 -0.48 -2.92 -15.79
CA PHE A 101 -1.30 -2.98 -17.00
C PHE A 101 -1.97 -1.65 -17.33
N GLY A 102 -2.41 -0.92 -16.30
CA GLY A 102 -3.20 0.30 -16.48
C GLY A 102 -2.36 1.56 -16.69
N ASN A 103 -1.34 1.82 -15.86
CA ASN A 103 -0.70 3.15 -15.82
C ASN A 103 -0.19 3.66 -17.15
N ARG A 104 0.63 2.86 -17.87
CA ARG A 104 1.19 3.30 -19.16
C ARG A 104 0.10 3.53 -20.20
N GLN A 105 -0.90 2.66 -20.25
CA GLN A 105 -2.03 2.81 -21.16
C GLN A 105 -2.86 4.05 -20.81
N ALA A 106 -3.10 4.29 -19.52
CA ALA A 106 -3.83 5.45 -19.03
C ALA A 106 -3.13 6.78 -19.38
N PHE A 107 -1.79 6.84 -19.31
CA PHE A 107 -1.04 8.00 -19.83
C PHE A 107 -1.29 8.22 -21.32
N ASN A 108 -1.21 7.16 -22.14
CA ASN A 108 -1.42 7.27 -23.58
C ASN A 108 -2.85 7.70 -23.93
N VAL A 109 -3.85 7.17 -23.22
CA VAL A 109 -5.25 7.59 -23.37
C VAL A 109 -5.43 9.06 -22.96
N ALA A 110 -4.80 9.50 -21.87
CA ALA A 110 -4.82 10.89 -21.45
C ALA A 110 -4.16 11.83 -22.48
N PHE A 111 -3.02 11.42 -23.05
CA PHE A 111 -2.38 12.18 -24.12
C PHE A 111 -3.28 12.32 -25.34
N GLN A 112 -3.89 11.22 -25.79
CA GLN A 112 -4.82 11.23 -26.91
C GLN A 112 -6.03 12.15 -26.64
N LYS A 113 -6.63 12.08 -25.44
CA LYS A 113 -7.77 12.92 -25.05
C LYS A 113 -7.43 14.41 -25.04
N LEU A 114 -6.19 14.76 -24.71
CA LEU A 114 -5.69 16.13 -24.71
C LEU A 114 -5.14 16.59 -26.07
N GLY A 115 -5.28 15.77 -27.14
CA GLY A 115 -4.77 16.09 -28.48
C GLY A 115 -3.25 16.09 -28.57
N LEU A 116 -2.57 15.37 -27.68
CA LEU A 116 -1.11 15.24 -27.65
C LEU A 116 -0.67 14.04 -28.48
N ASP A 117 -1.02 14.02 -29.77
CA ASP A 117 -0.87 12.84 -30.65
C ASP A 117 0.59 12.38 -30.80
N CYS A 118 1.55 13.29 -30.62
CA CYS A 118 2.98 12.98 -30.63
C CYS A 118 3.47 12.34 -29.32
N ALA A 119 2.67 12.38 -28.25
CA ALA A 119 2.99 11.80 -26.96
C ALA A 119 2.40 10.39 -26.85
N ASN A 120 3.23 9.38 -27.15
CA ASN A 120 2.88 7.98 -26.94
C ASN A 120 4.03 7.24 -26.24
N TRP A 121 3.80 6.83 -25.00
CA TRP A 121 4.79 6.11 -24.21
C TRP A 121 4.75 4.60 -24.51
N THR A 122 5.72 4.18 -25.31
CA THR A 122 6.07 2.76 -25.45
C THR A 122 6.64 2.21 -24.15
N ALA A 123 6.67 0.88 -23.98
CA ALA A 123 7.19 0.27 -22.76
C ALA A 123 8.63 0.72 -22.41
N PRO A 124 9.59 0.79 -23.36
CA PRO A 124 10.94 1.29 -23.07
C PRO A 124 10.97 2.75 -22.61
N ILE A 125 10.15 3.62 -23.21
CA ILE A 125 10.06 5.05 -22.83
C ILE A 125 9.53 5.16 -21.40
N TYR A 126 8.42 4.48 -21.11
CA TYR A 126 7.80 4.51 -19.78
C TYR A 126 8.76 4.00 -18.71
N THR A 127 9.44 2.87 -18.93
CA THR A 127 10.40 2.32 -17.97
C THR A 127 11.62 3.23 -17.76
N ASP A 128 12.09 3.93 -18.80
CA ASP A 128 13.19 4.90 -18.66
C ASP A 128 12.76 6.13 -17.86
N LEU A 129 11.57 6.67 -18.14
CA LEU A 129 11.00 7.79 -17.39
C LEU A 129 10.79 7.41 -15.92
N LEU A 130 10.16 6.26 -15.65
CA LEU A 130 9.89 5.75 -14.30
C LEU A 130 11.17 5.63 -13.48
N ARG A 131 12.24 5.10 -14.08
CA ARG A 131 13.55 4.97 -13.44
C ARG A 131 14.20 6.33 -13.16
N LYS A 132 14.13 7.27 -14.11
CA LYS A 132 14.74 8.61 -13.99
C LYS A 132 13.99 9.53 -13.02
N SER A 133 12.68 9.35 -12.89
CA SER A 133 11.85 10.11 -11.96
C SER A 133 11.78 9.49 -10.57
N ALA A 134 12.37 8.30 -10.37
CA ALA A 134 12.19 7.50 -9.15
C ALA A 134 10.71 7.16 -8.86
N GLY A 135 9.88 7.03 -9.90
CA GLY A 135 8.45 6.72 -9.77
C GLY A 135 7.53 7.94 -9.67
N ASP A 136 8.07 9.15 -9.57
CA ASP A 136 7.29 10.38 -9.49
C ASP A 136 6.67 10.73 -10.85
N GLU A 137 5.33 10.72 -10.93
CA GLU A 137 4.58 10.86 -12.18
C GLU A 137 4.66 12.30 -12.74
N ASP A 138 4.64 13.33 -11.90
CA ASP A 138 4.84 14.73 -12.30
C ASP A 138 6.20 14.93 -12.98
N ARG A 139 7.27 14.39 -12.37
CA ARG A 139 8.64 14.44 -12.88
C ARG A 139 8.80 13.63 -14.15
N MET A 140 8.07 12.52 -14.33
CA MET A 140 8.05 11.81 -15.62
C MET A 140 7.56 12.71 -16.75
N LEU A 141 6.45 13.43 -16.53
CA LEU A 141 5.89 14.35 -17.52
C LEU A 141 6.84 15.51 -17.81
N VAL A 142 7.41 16.13 -16.78
CA VAL A 142 8.38 17.22 -16.93
C VAL A 142 9.62 16.76 -17.70
N LEU A 143 10.20 15.61 -17.35
CA LEU A 143 11.36 15.04 -18.05
C LEU A 143 11.06 14.74 -19.53
N PHE A 144 9.86 14.22 -19.80
CA PHE A 144 9.43 13.91 -21.16
C PHE A 144 9.30 15.18 -22.00
N PHE A 145 8.49 16.16 -21.57
CA PHE A 145 8.25 17.39 -22.33
C PHE A 145 9.47 18.30 -22.40
N ASN A 146 10.38 18.28 -21.42
CA ASN A 146 11.67 18.97 -21.55
C ASN A 146 12.56 18.37 -22.65
N ARG A 147 12.42 17.07 -22.94
CA ARG A 147 13.22 16.38 -23.96
C ARG A 147 12.62 16.51 -25.37
N ILE A 148 11.30 16.38 -25.49
CA ILE A 148 10.62 16.36 -26.79
C ILE A 148 10.05 17.73 -27.19
N GLY A 149 10.00 18.69 -26.27
CA GLY A 149 9.33 19.97 -26.43
C GLY A 149 7.97 20.01 -25.73
N TRP A 150 7.65 21.15 -25.12
CA TRP A 150 6.33 21.40 -24.55
C TRP A 150 5.34 21.76 -25.66
N PRO A 151 4.04 21.44 -25.51
CA PRO A 151 3.02 21.90 -26.45
C PRO A 151 3.04 23.43 -26.57
N THR A 152 2.97 23.96 -27.79
CA THR A 152 3.07 25.41 -28.06
C THR A 152 1.96 26.21 -27.39
N SER A 153 0.82 25.57 -27.13
CA SER A 153 -0.33 26.14 -26.43
C SER A 153 -0.14 26.29 -24.91
N VAL A 154 0.97 25.81 -24.33
CA VAL A 154 1.23 25.83 -22.89
C VAL A 154 2.31 26.87 -22.54
N PRO A 155 1.91 28.04 -22.00
CA PRO A 155 2.85 29.03 -21.48
C PRO A 155 3.73 28.49 -20.35
N THR A 156 4.92 29.08 -20.16
CA THR A 156 5.89 28.62 -19.14
C THR A 156 5.33 28.65 -17.71
N ASN A 157 4.53 29.66 -17.37
CA ASN A 157 3.87 29.80 -16.07
C ASN A 157 2.73 28.77 -15.85
N GLU A 158 2.22 28.15 -16.91
CA GLU A 158 1.08 27.21 -16.84
C GLU A 158 1.51 25.74 -16.90
N LYS A 159 2.82 25.45 -17.05
CA LYS A 159 3.35 24.09 -17.11
C LYS A 159 2.90 23.20 -15.94
N LYS A 160 2.86 23.75 -14.72
CA LYS A 160 2.40 23.02 -13.52
C LYS A 160 0.91 22.66 -13.61
N ALA A 161 0.08 23.59 -14.10
CA ALA A 161 -1.36 23.35 -14.29
C ALA A 161 -1.60 22.31 -15.39
N PHE A 162 -0.83 22.38 -16.47
CA PHE A 162 -0.89 21.40 -17.56
C PHE A 162 -0.53 19.99 -17.08
N VAL A 163 0.57 19.82 -16.32
CA VAL A 163 0.95 18.52 -15.74
C VAL A 163 -0.17 17.95 -14.86
N LYS A 164 -0.76 18.78 -13.99
CA LYS A 164 -1.92 18.37 -13.17
C LYS A 164 -3.10 17.93 -14.03
N ASN A 165 -3.40 18.63 -15.12
CA ASN A 165 -4.47 18.25 -16.04
C ASN A 165 -4.22 16.89 -16.70
N VAL A 166 -2.99 16.64 -17.16
CA VAL A 166 -2.60 15.33 -17.71
C VAL A 166 -2.75 14.22 -16.68
N LEU A 167 -2.31 14.44 -15.44
CA LEU A 167 -2.43 13.45 -14.37
C LEU A 167 -3.89 13.18 -13.99
N GLN A 168 -4.73 14.21 -14.01
CA GLN A 168 -6.18 14.06 -13.79
C GLN A 168 -6.83 13.22 -14.89
N GLU A 169 -6.53 13.50 -16.15
CA GLU A 169 -7.05 12.70 -17.26
C GLU A 169 -6.49 11.28 -17.27
N LYS A 170 -5.24 11.10 -16.88
CA LYS A 170 -4.64 9.77 -16.67
C LYS A 170 -5.32 9.01 -15.54
N LYS A 171 -5.69 9.69 -14.45
CA LYS A 171 -6.45 9.07 -13.35
C LYS A 171 -7.82 8.60 -13.87
N ASN A 172 -8.54 9.46 -14.58
CA ASN A 172 -9.84 9.11 -15.17
C ASN A 172 -9.74 7.89 -16.10
N ALA A 173 -8.73 7.87 -16.97
CA ALA A 173 -8.50 6.74 -17.89
C ALA A 173 -8.13 5.44 -17.15
N LEU A 174 -7.38 5.53 -16.04
CA LEU A 174 -7.07 4.36 -15.22
C LEU A 174 -8.32 3.84 -14.50
N ASP A 175 -9.14 4.73 -13.94
CA ASP A 175 -10.38 4.37 -13.25
C ASP A 175 -11.36 3.69 -14.22
N GLU A 176 -11.47 4.20 -15.45
CA GLU A 176 -12.26 3.58 -16.52
C GLU A 176 -11.74 2.19 -16.90
N PHE A 177 -10.41 2.03 -17.06
CA PHE A 177 -9.80 0.73 -17.31
C PHE A 177 -10.08 -0.27 -16.18
N LEU A 178 -10.00 0.15 -14.92
CA LEU A 178 -10.24 -0.74 -13.78
C LEU A 178 -11.71 -1.15 -13.65
N ALA A 179 -12.63 -0.25 -13.95
CA ALA A 179 -14.07 -0.52 -13.99
C ALA A 179 -14.48 -1.37 -15.19
N SER A 180 -13.68 -1.39 -16.27
CA SER A 180 -13.98 -2.20 -17.45
C SER A 180 -13.81 -3.69 -17.16
N LYS A 181 -14.47 -4.54 -17.97
CA LYS A 181 -14.29 -5.99 -17.90
C LYS A 181 -12.89 -6.45 -18.34
N ASP A 182 -12.14 -5.58 -19.02
CA ASP A 182 -10.86 -5.93 -19.63
C ASP A 182 -9.70 -5.90 -18.63
N ALA A 183 -9.85 -5.25 -17.46
CA ALA A 183 -8.83 -5.30 -16.42
C ALA A 183 -8.87 -6.66 -15.71
N PRO A 184 -7.87 -7.53 -15.93
CA PRO A 184 -7.89 -8.90 -15.42
C PRO A 184 -7.51 -8.91 -13.93
N LEU A 185 -8.10 -9.85 -13.20
CA LEU A 185 -7.61 -10.19 -11.87
C LEU A 185 -6.19 -10.76 -11.97
N ARG A 186 -5.41 -10.57 -10.90
CA ARG A 186 -4.06 -11.10 -10.83
C ARG A 186 -4.13 -12.63 -10.79
N PRO A 187 -3.29 -13.34 -11.57
CA PRO A 187 -3.29 -14.81 -11.57
C PRO A 187 -3.11 -15.38 -10.15
N GLY A 188 -3.96 -16.35 -9.81
CA GLY A 188 -3.99 -17.03 -8.51
C GLY A 188 -4.75 -16.31 -7.40
N VAL A 189 -5.34 -15.14 -7.66
CA VAL A 189 -6.24 -14.48 -6.68
C VAL A 189 -7.49 -15.32 -6.44
N GLU A 190 -8.09 -15.86 -7.50
CA GLU A 190 -9.27 -16.71 -7.39
C GLU A 190 -8.97 -17.98 -6.59
N ASP A 191 -7.90 -18.69 -6.96
CA ASP A 191 -7.41 -19.87 -6.23
C ASP A 191 -7.15 -19.54 -4.75
N PHE A 192 -6.52 -18.39 -4.48
CA PHE A 192 -6.25 -17.94 -3.11
C PHE A 192 -7.53 -17.72 -2.30
N VAL A 193 -8.57 -17.15 -2.90
CA VAL A 193 -9.86 -16.95 -2.21
C VAL A 193 -10.50 -18.30 -1.89
N ASP A 194 -10.50 -19.22 -2.86
CA ASP A 194 -11.07 -20.55 -2.68
C ASP A 194 -10.30 -21.36 -1.62
N ASP A 195 -8.96 -21.32 -1.66
CA ASP A 195 -8.09 -21.98 -0.67
C ASP A 195 -8.30 -21.42 0.74
N ALA A 196 -8.32 -20.10 0.90
CA ALA A 196 -8.53 -19.49 2.22
C ALA A 196 -9.89 -19.85 2.81
N TYR A 197 -10.93 -19.88 1.98
CA TYR A 197 -12.27 -20.29 2.41
C TYR A 197 -12.31 -21.76 2.84
N ASN A 198 -11.73 -22.67 2.04
CA ASN A 198 -11.65 -24.09 2.37
C ASN A 198 -10.86 -24.37 3.66
N GLU A 199 -9.90 -23.50 3.95
CA GLU A 199 -9.05 -23.55 5.15
C GLU A 199 -9.67 -22.81 6.36
N GLY A 200 -10.88 -22.25 6.21
CA GLY A 200 -11.62 -21.55 7.27
C GLY A 200 -10.97 -20.23 7.71
N ILE A 201 -10.18 -19.59 6.84
CA ILE A 201 -9.51 -18.32 7.12
C ILE A 201 -10.39 -17.17 6.61
N PRO A 202 -10.85 -16.25 7.49
CA PRO A 202 -11.62 -15.08 7.07
C PRO A 202 -10.82 -14.19 6.11
N LEU A 203 -11.45 -13.83 4.99
CA LEU A 203 -10.92 -12.91 4.00
C LEU A 203 -11.69 -11.59 3.99
N ILE A 204 -10.96 -10.50 4.19
CA ILE A 204 -11.49 -9.14 4.17
C ILE A 204 -10.86 -8.39 3.00
N VAL A 205 -11.67 -7.82 2.11
CA VAL A 205 -11.18 -6.96 1.02
C VAL A 205 -11.40 -5.49 1.40
N LEU A 206 -10.32 -4.72 1.42
CA LEU A 206 -10.31 -3.32 1.80
C LEU A 206 -10.44 -2.43 0.55
N THR A 207 -11.54 -1.69 0.46
CA THR A 207 -11.83 -0.77 -0.65
C THR A 207 -11.82 0.70 -0.23
N ALA A 208 -11.84 0.98 1.09
CA ALA A 208 -12.04 2.31 1.65
C ALA A 208 -10.90 3.34 1.39
N TYR A 209 -9.67 2.89 1.14
CA TYR A 209 -8.51 3.81 0.98
C TYR A 209 -7.70 3.60 -0.30
N GLY A 210 -8.18 2.75 -1.22
CA GLY A 210 -7.51 2.55 -2.51
C GLY A 210 -7.44 3.85 -3.34
N LYS A 211 -6.41 3.98 -4.20
CA LYS A 211 -6.23 5.20 -5.01
C LYS A 211 -7.35 5.38 -6.04
N SER A 212 -7.89 4.26 -6.51
CA SER A 212 -9.00 4.17 -7.46
C SER A 212 -10.35 4.52 -6.81
N GLY A 213 -10.41 4.59 -5.47
CA GLY A 213 -11.63 4.86 -4.72
C GLY A 213 -12.56 3.65 -4.58
N ASP A 214 -13.47 3.75 -3.61
CA ASP A 214 -14.31 2.65 -3.14
C ASP A 214 -15.24 2.06 -4.22
N ARG A 215 -15.84 2.92 -5.06
CA ARG A 215 -16.72 2.47 -6.16
C ARG A 215 -15.99 1.61 -7.19
N ILE A 216 -14.82 2.06 -7.63
CA ILE A 216 -14.02 1.35 -8.64
C ILE A 216 -13.46 0.07 -8.04
N ALA A 217 -12.98 0.13 -6.80
CA ALA A 217 -12.49 -1.03 -6.08
C ALA A 217 -13.58 -2.12 -5.94
N ARG A 218 -14.82 -1.76 -5.59
CA ARG A 218 -15.95 -2.72 -5.58
C ARG A 218 -16.20 -3.35 -6.95
N SER A 219 -16.15 -2.58 -8.03
CA SER A 219 -16.28 -3.12 -9.40
C SER A 219 -15.18 -4.12 -9.75
N VAL A 220 -13.96 -3.94 -9.24
CA VAL A 220 -12.89 -4.95 -9.38
C VAL A 220 -13.22 -6.22 -8.58
N VAL A 221 -13.75 -6.08 -7.37
CA VAL A 221 -14.15 -7.22 -6.53
C VAL A 221 -15.29 -8.02 -7.17
N GLU A 222 -16.23 -7.34 -7.85
CA GLU A 222 -17.32 -7.99 -8.59
C GLU A 222 -16.84 -9.01 -9.64
N LYS A 223 -15.61 -8.83 -10.15
CA LYS A 223 -14.99 -9.74 -11.13
C LYS A 223 -14.65 -11.12 -10.56
N LEU A 224 -14.60 -11.28 -9.23
CA LEU A 224 -14.40 -12.59 -8.59
C LEU A 224 -15.59 -13.53 -8.81
N GLY A 225 -16.75 -12.99 -9.21
CA GLY A 225 -17.99 -13.72 -9.34
C GLY A 225 -18.75 -13.85 -8.02
N SER A 226 -20.08 -13.99 -8.11
CA SER A 226 -20.98 -14.01 -6.96
C SER A 226 -20.66 -15.13 -5.95
N GLU A 227 -20.18 -16.28 -6.43
CA GLU A 227 -19.81 -17.42 -5.58
C GLU A 227 -18.66 -17.09 -4.63
N ARG A 228 -17.64 -16.36 -5.09
CA ARG A 228 -16.50 -15.98 -4.24
C ARG A 228 -16.78 -14.74 -3.42
N ILE A 229 -17.61 -13.83 -3.94
CA ILE A 229 -18.03 -12.64 -3.20
C ILE A 229 -18.77 -13.01 -1.92
N SER A 230 -19.58 -14.08 -1.93
CA SER A 230 -20.25 -14.55 -0.70
C SER A 230 -19.28 -15.16 0.33
N LYS A 231 -18.06 -15.54 -0.07
CA LYS A 231 -17.01 -16.10 0.78
C LYS A 231 -16.11 -15.02 1.43
N ILE A 232 -16.20 -13.77 0.98
CA ILE A 232 -15.36 -12.67 1.46
C ILE A 232 -16.21 -11.56 2.09
N LYS A 233 -15.59 -10.75 2.95
CA LYS A 233 -16.19 -9.53 3.47
C LYS A 233 -15.54 -8.30 2.83
N ILE A 234 -16.34 -7.43 2.24
CA ILE A 234 -15.86 -6.17 1.67
C ILE A 234 -16.00 -5.07 2.72
N VAL A 235 -14.94 -4.28 2.91
CA VAL A 235 -14.88 -3.15 3.84
C VAL A 235 -14.50 -1.89 3.05
N GLY A 236 -15.53 -1.13 2.67
CA GLY A 236 -15.45 0.17 2.02
C GLY A 236 -15.76 1.32 2.96
N ASN A 237 -16.01 2.49 2.40
CA ASN A 237 -16.14 3.72 3.20
C ASN A 237 -17.28 3.62 4.23
N GLU A 238 -18.42 3.08 3.82
CA GLU A 238 -19.58 2.92 4.71
C GLU A 238 -19.32 1.93 5.85
N GLU A 239 -18.67 0.81 5.55
CA GLU A 239 -18.31 -0.19 6.56
C GLU A 239 -17.30 0.38 7.55
N VAL A 240 -16.33 1.16 7.08
CA VAL A 240 -15.41 1.88 7.97
C VAL A 240 -16.16 2.87 8.85
N GLU A 241 -17.05 3.69 8.30
CA GLU A 241 -17.85 4.64 9.08
C GLU A 241 -18.75 3.96 10.13
N ARG A 242 -19.23 2.75 9.85
CA ARG A 242 -20.06 1.95 10.78
C ARG A 242 -19.24 1.22 11.85
N SER A 243 -17.95 0.97 11.63
CA SER A 243 -17.08 0.30 12.60
C SER A 243 -16.91 1.10 13.89
N LEU A 244 -16.63 0.42 15.02
CA LEU A 244 -16.44 1.08 16.32
C LEU A 244 -15.34 2.15 16.26
N TYR A 245 -14.22 1.82 15.62
CA TYR A 245 -13.10 2.75 15.50
C TYR A 245 -13.39 3.89 14.52
N GLY A 246 -14.07 3.60 13.40
CA GLY A 246 -14.45 4.64 12.44
C GLY A 246 -15.46 5.62 13.01
N GLN A 247 -16.44 5.17 13.80
CA GLN A 247 -17.37 6.06 14.52
C GLN A 247 -16.63 6.99 15.49
N PHE A 248 -15.61 6.48 16.17
CA PHE A 248 -14.79 7.24 17.10
C PHE A 248 -13.90 8.29 16.41
N VAL A 249 -13.22 7.93 15.32
CA VAL A 249 -12.27 8.82 14.62
C VAL A 249 -12.95 9.78 13.65
N LEU A 250 -14.01 9.34 12.96
CA LEU A 250 -14.71 10.16 11.96
C LEU A 250 -15.85 10.99 12.56
N GLY A 251 -16.08 10.90 13.88
CA GLY A 251 -17.02 11.77 14.60
C GLY A 251 -18.50 11.61 14.23
N LYS A 252 -18.86 10.59 13.45
CA LYS A 252 -20.26 10.35 13.02
C LYS A 252 -21.12 9.65 14.07
N GLY A 253 -20.53 9.05 15.11
CA GLY A 253 -21.26 8.27 16.12
C GLY A 253 -21.84 9.10 17.28
N ILE A 254 -21.42 10.35 17.45
CA ILE A 254 -21.93 11.27 18.47
C ILE A 254 -22.18 12.58 17.72
N SER A 255 -23.45 13.00 17.62
CA SER A 255 -23.90 14.29 17.05
C SER A 255 -22.76 15.32 16.99
N SER A 256 -22.19 15.55 15.79
CA SER A 256 -21.15 16.56 15.60
C SER A 256 -21.73 17.93 15.95
N GLY A 257 -21.49 18.39 17.17
CA GLY A 257 -21.88 19.74 17.60
C GLY A 257 -21.21 20.78 16.71
N VAL A 258 -21.73 22.01 16.74
CA VAL A 258 -21.16 23.16 16.02
C VAL A 258 -19.66 23.31 16.31
N ASP A 259 -19.23 22.98 17.53
CA ASP A 259 -17.84 23.04 17.97
C ASP A 259 -16.92 22.02 17.26
N GLU A 260 -17.42 20.83 16.91
CA GLU A 260 -16.67 19.79 16.19
C GLU A 260 -16.44 20.20 14.72
N GLN A 261 -17.47 20.82 14.11
CA GLN A 261 -17.37 21.38 12.76
C GLN A 261 -16.40 22.56 12.74
N LEU A 262 -16.48 23.45 13.73
CA LEU A 262 -15.57 24.58 13.89
C LEU A 262 -14.12 24.11 14.10
N ALA A 263 -13.90 23.09 14.94
CA ALA A 263 -12.58 22.51 15.15
C ALA A 263 -12.03 21.86 13.88
N THR A 264 -12.88 21.23 13.06
CA THR A 264 -12.46 20.61 11.80
C THR A 264 -12.09 21.65 10.75
N GLU A 265 -12.90 22.69 10.57
CA GLU A 265 -12.56 23.80 9.67
C GLU A 265 -11.33 24.58 10.16
N ALA A 266 -11.16 24.76 11.48
CA ALA A 266 -9.95 25.35 12.04
C ALA A 266 -8.70 24.50 11.74
N ARG A 267 -8.77 23.17 11.92
CA ARG A 267 -7.67 22.25 11.58
C ARG A 267 -7.31 22.32 10.09
N LYS A 268 -8.32 22.35 9.22
CA LYS A 268 -8.16 22.45 7.78
C LYS A 268 -7.52 23.79 7.37
N ALA A 269 -7.98 24.90 7.94
CA ALA A 269 -7.39 26.23 7.72
C ALA A 269 -5.93 26.30 8.19
N VAL A 270 -5.63 25.73 9.37
CA VAL A 270 -4.25 25.64 9.88
C VAL A 270 -3.37 24.77 8.98
N SER A 271 -3.89 23.65 8.48
CA SER A 271 -3.15 22.79 7.55
C SER A 271 -2.86 23.50 6.23
N ALA A 272 -3.81 24.26 5.69
CA ALA A 272 -3.62 25.05 4.47
C ALA A 272 -2.55 26.14 4.67
N GLN A 273 -2.58 26.87 5.79
CA GLN A 273 -1.55 27.85 6.16
C GLN A 273 -0.17 27.22 6.35
N LYS A 274 -0.09 26.06 7.02
CA LYS A 274 1.17 25.32 7.16
C LYS A 274 1.74 24.91 5.81
N GLN A 275 0.89 24.49 4.88
CA GLN A 275 1.29 24.15 3.53
C GLN A 275 1.81 25.37 2.77
N GLU A 276 1.10 26.51 2.84
CA GLU A 276 1.50 27.77 2.21
C GLU A 276 2.87 28.25 2.69
N ILE A 277 3.08 28.28 4.01
CA ILE A 277 4.37 28.66 4.62
C ILE A 277 5.46 27.68 4.22
N ALA A 278 5.18 26.38 4.21
CA ALA A 278 6.15 25.38 3.81
C ALA A 278 6.56 25.53 2.33
N GLU A 279 5.62 25.87 1.44
CA GLU A 279 5.89 26.16 0.03
C GLU A 279 6.70 27.46 -0.16
N GLU A 280 6.42 28.49 0.63
CA GLU A 280 7.19 29.75 0.62
C GLU A 280 8.63 29.53 1.08
N VAL A 281 8.81 28.82 2.20
CA VAL A 281 10.14 28.49 2.74
C VAL A 281 10.91 27.57 1.77
N ALA A 282 10.24 26.61 1.15
CA ALA A 282 10.82 25.76 0.11
C ALA A 282 11.35 26.58 -1.07
N SER A 283 10.56 27.55 -1.53
CA SER A 283 10.91 28.47 -2.62
C SER A 283 12.14 29.33 -2.27
N MET A 284 12.17 29.91 -1.06
CA MET A 284 13.33 30.66 -0.55
C MET A 284 14.60 29.80 -0.49
N LEU A 285 14.48 28.54 -0.07
CA LEU A 285 15.61 27.64 0.12
C LEU A 285 16.02 26.90 -1.17
N LYS A 286 15.32 27.11 -2.30
CA LYS A 286 15.51 26.35 -3.56
C LYS A 286 15.43 24.83 -3.35
N LEU A 287 14.65 24.39 -2.37
CA LEU A 287 14.43 22.98 -2.07
C LEU A 287 13.09 22.56 -2.68
N SER A 288 13.05 21.41 -3.34
CA SER A 288 11.79 20.75 -3.64
C SER A 288 11.30 20.08 -2.36
N VAL A 289 10.26 20.62 -1.73
CA VAL A 289 9.62 19.94 -0.60
C VAL A 289 8.58 18.99 -1.17
N ASP A 290 8.89 17.71 -1.12
CA ASP A 290 7.91 16.65 -1.25
C ASP A 290 7.25 16.51 0.13
N ILE A 291 6.25 17.34 0.40
CA ILE A 291 5.41 17.15 1.59
C ILE A 291 4.62 15.91 1.26
N ASP A 292 5.02 14.79 1.84
CA ASP A 292 4.36 13.49 1.77
C ASP A 292 2.85 13.76 1.80
N THR A 293 2.22 13.67 0.63
CA THR A 293 0.80 14.02 0.44
C THR A 293 -0.12 13.02 1.11
N SER A 294 0.46 12.08 1.88
CA SER A 294 -0.23 11.48 2.99
C SER A 294 -0.48 12.55 4.07
N SER A 295 -1.45 13.43 3.84
CA SER A 295 -1.98 14.26 4.93
C SER A 295 -2.29 13.33 6.13
N PRO A 296 -2.12 13.79 7.39
CA PRO A 296 -2.50 12.99 8.55
C PRO A 296 -3.93 12.43 8.42
N GLU A 297 -4.83 13.19 7.77
CA GLU A 297 -6.19 12.77 7.42
C GLU A 297 -6.26 11.53 6.49
N SER A 298 -5.28 11.32 5.62
CA SER A 298 -5.19 10.13 4.77
C SER A 298 -4.70 8.90 5.52
N LEU A 299 -3.76 9.05 6.45
CA LEU A 299 -3.25 7.94 7.26
C LEU A 299 -4.30 7.48 8.27
N ASP A 300 -5.04 8.41 8.88
CA ASP A 300 -6.13 8.09 9.80
C ASP A 300 -7.24 7.30 9.11
N LYS A 301 -7.56 7.62 7.85
CA LYS A 301 -8.50 6.82 7.02
C LYS A 301 -7.99 5.40 6.78
N ILE A 302 -6.70 5.24 6.47
CA ILE A 302 -6.09 3.91 6.27
C ILE A 302 -6.13 3.11 7.57
N VAL A 303 -5.72 3.73 8.68
CA VAL A 303 -5.74 3.11 10.01
C VAL A 303 -7.16 2.71 10.41
N ALA A 304 -8.15 3.56 10.14
CA ALA A 304 -9.55 3.25 10.39
C ALA A 304 -10.03 2.07 9.55
N ALA A 305 -9.67 2.02 8.27
CA ALA A 305 -10.01 0.90 7.40
C ALA A 305 -9.39 -0.43 7.84
N LEU A 306 -8.12 -0.42 8.24
CA LEU A 306 -7.44 -1.62 8.73
C LEU A 306 -8.04 -2.12 10.05
N ARG A 307 -8.36 -1.22 10.96
CA ARG A 307 -9.03 -1.56 12.23
C ARG A 307 -10.45 -2.07 12.00
N ALA A 308 -11.22 -1.43 11.12
CA ALA A 308 -12.53 -1.91 10.69
C ALA A 308 -12.43 -3.31 10.07
N GLY A 309 -11.41 -3.56 9.23
CA GLY A 309 -11.17 -4.88 8.66
C GLY A 309 -10.94 -5.96 9.72
N ALA A 310 -10.15 -5.66 10.75
CA ALA A 310 -9.94 -6.57 11.87
C ALA A 310 -11.23 -6.80 12.71
N GLU A 311 -12.01 -5.74 12.92
CA GLU A 311 -13.32 -5.81 13.59
C GLU A 311 -14.29 -6.71 12.84
N TYR A 312 -14.44 -6.53 11.52
CA TYR A 312 -15.29 -7.37 10.68
C TYR A 312 -14.77 -8.81 10.50
N ALA A 313 -13.47 -9.03 10.71
CA ALA A 313 -12.91 -10.38 10.80
C ALA A 313 -13.15 -11.04 12.15
N GLU A 314 -13.62 -10.28 13.15
CA GLU A 314 -13.75 -10.71 14.55
C GLU A 314 -12.41 -11.21 15.14
N LYS A 315 -11.30 -10.57 14.71
CA LYS A 315 -9.95 -10.91 15.16
C LYS A 315 -9.21 -9.70 15.72
N PRO A 316 -8.31 -9.88 16.71
CA PRO A 316 -7.39 -8.83 17.11
C PRO A 316 -6.52 -8.37 15.94
N VAL A 317 -6.15 -7.08 15.91
CA VAL A 317 -5.29 -6.50 14.85
C VAL A 317 -3.98 -7.27 14.64
N ARG A 318 -3.33 -7.72 15.73
CA ARG A 318 -2.09 -8.52 15.71
C ARG A 318 -2.23 -9.87 15.01
N ASN A 319 -3.46 -10.37 14.89
CA ASN A 319 -3.80 -11.65 14.29
C ASN A 319 -4.31 -11.50 12.85
N CYS A 320 -4.39 -10.26 12.35
CA CYS A 320 -4.76 -9.97 10.99
C CYS A 320 -3.50 -9.74 10.15
N PHE A 321 -3.41 -10.34 8.97
CA PHE A 321 -2.32 -10.11 8.04
C PHE A 321 -2.81 -9.23 6.88
N LEU A 322 -2.18 -8.08 6.68
CA LEU A 322 -2.41 -7.27 5.48
C LEU A 322 -1.57 -7.80 4.32
N ILE A 323 -2.20 -8.08 3.18
CA ILE A 323 -1.52 -8.17 1.89
C ILE A 323 -1.65 -6.79 1.23
N ALA A 324 -0.54 -6.04 1.22
CA ALA A 324 -0.50 -4.68 0.72
C ALA A 324 0.09 -4.60 -0.68
N GLY A 325 -0.57 -3.87 -1.58
CA GLY A 325 -0.06 -3.45 -2.88
C GLY A 325 0.48 -2.02 -2.87
N SER A 326 0.19 -1.26 -1.80
CA SER A 326 0.54 0.16 -1.65
C SER A 326 1.48 0.43 -0.47
N GLN A 327 2.34 1.45 -0.60
CA GLN A 327 3.21 1.90 0.50
C GLN A 327 2.41 2.51 1.66
N SER A 328 1.29 3.16 1.35
CA SER A 328 0.37 3.75 2.33
C SER A 328 -0.29 2.69 3.21
N GLY A 329 -0.68 1.54 2.64
CA GLY A 329 -1.15 0.39 3.41
C GLY A 329 -0.10 -0.19 4.34
N VAL A 330 1.15 -0.30 3.86
CA VAL A 330 2.29 -0.74 4.69
C VAL A 330 2.50 0.20 5.88
N ALA A 331 2.50 1.52 5.65
CA ALA A 331 2.65 2.51 6.71
C ALA A 331 1.50 2.43 7.72
N GLY A 332 0.26 2.28 7.25
CA GLY A 332 -0.92 2.09 8.10
C GLY A 332 -0.84 0.83 8.95
N ALA A 333 -0.45 -0.31 8.37
CA ALA A 333 -0.29 -1.57 9.08
C ALA A 333 0.80 -1.49 10.16
N GLN A 334 1.94 -0.89 9.82
CA GLN A 334 3.03 -0.67 10.76
C GLN A 334 2.59 0.21 11.94
N ARG A 335 1.77 1.24 11.68
CA ARG A 335 1.26 2.17 12.70
C ARG A 335 0.41 1.48 13.77
N ILE A 336 -0.30 0.41 13.42
CA ILE A 336 -1.17 -0.34 14.34
C ILE A 336 -0.60 -1.70 14.77
N GLY A 337 0.63 -2.02 14.36
CA GLY A 337 1.26 -3.31 14.66
C GLY A 337 0.58 -4.51 13.97
N MET A 338 -0.03 -4.29 12.81
CA MET A 338 -0.59 -5.36 11.98
C MET A 338 0.52 -5.98 11.11
N PRO A 339 0.75 -7.30 11.18
CA PRO A 339 1.63 -7.99 10.24
C PRO A 339 1.27 -7.69 8.78
N CYS A 340 2.26 -7.41 7.94
CA CYS A 340 2.05 -7.00 6.55
C CYS A 340 2.99 -7.73 5.59
N VAL A 341 2.42 -8.25 4.49
CA VAL A 341 3.13 -8.86 3.37
C VAL A 341 2.97 -7.95 2.16
N VAL A 342 4.09 -7.44 1.65
CA VAL A 342 4.08 -6.55 0.47
C VAL A 342 4.05 -7.36 -0.81
N MET A 343 2.98 -7.21 -1.58
CA MET A 343 2.84 -7.83 -2.88
C MET A 343 3.38 -6.90 -3.98
N ARG A 344 4.68 -7.03 -4.29
CA ARG A 344 5.29 -6.22 -5.34
C ARG A 344 4.75 -6.61 -6.73
N SER A 345 4.35 -5.63 -7.53
CA SER A 345 4.20 -5.77 -8.99
C SER A 345 5.58 -6.02 -9.58
N ARG A 346 5.96 -7.29 -9.76
CA ARG A 346 7.19 -7.61 -10.50
C ARG A 346 6.90 -7.42 -12.00
N CYS A 347 7.67 -6.56 -12.66
CA CYS A 347 7.85 -6.62 -14.11
C CYS A 347 8.57 -7.93 -14.46
N ILE A 348 7.85 -9.05 -14.50
CA ILE A 348 8.38 -10.34 -14.94
C ILE A 348 7.35 -10.98 -15.90
N THR A 349 7.85 -11.26 -17.09
CA THR A 349 7.31 -12.17 -18.10
C THR A 349 6.72 -13.42 -17.45
N THR A 350 5.50 -13.79 -17.85
CA THR A 350 4.85 -15.10 -17.63
C THR A 350 5.59 -16.04 -16.67
N LEU A 351 5.26 -15.99 -15.38
CA LEU A 351 5.78 -16.95 -14.41
C LEU A 351 4.86 -18.18 -14.38
N PRO A 352 5.42 -19.40 -14.39
CA PRO A 352 4.64 -20.62 -14.34
C PRO A 352 3.92 -20.77 -13.00
N VAL A 353 2.77 -21.46 -13.05
CA VAL A 353 1.82 -21.81 -11.96
C VAL A 353 2.49 -22.26 -10.65
N SER A 354 3.72 -22.78 -10.71
CA SER A 354 4.50 -23.21 -9.54
C SER A 354 4.88 -22.10 -8.53
N LYS A 355 4.71 -20.81 -8.84
CA LYS A 355 5.08 -19.70 -7.93
C LYS A 355 3.91 -19.11 -7.13
N THR A 356 2.68 -19.25 -7.60
CA THR A 356 1.46 -18.98 -6.80
C THR A 356 1.31 -20.03 -5.71
N GLN A 357 1.59 -21.30 -6.02
CA GLN A 357 1.77 -22.36 -5.03
C GLN A 357 2.81 -21.98 -3.97
N ARG A 358 3.91 -21.32 -4.33
CA ARG A 358 4.92 -20.87 -3.36
C ARG A 358 4.46 -19.73 -2.48
N LEU A 359 3.49 -18.91 -2.91
CA LEU A 359 2.97 -17.79 -2.11
C LEU A 359 1.89 -18.28 -1.16
N ALA A 360 1.04 -19.20 -1.60
CA ALA A 360 0.15 -19.99 -0.76
C ALA A 360 0.95 -20.86 0.22
N ASP A 361 1.98 -21.59 -0.24
CA ASP A 361 2.91 -22.34 0.61
C ASP A 361 3.69 -21.43 1.55
N MET A 362 4.04 -20.21 1.13
CA MET A 362 4.77 -19.25 1.98
C MET A 362 3.84 -18.65 3.03
N LEU A 363 2.59 -18.33 2.69
CA LEU A 363 1.58 -17.93 3.66
C LEU A 363 1.26 -19.12 4.58
N CYS A 364 1.01 -20.32 4.07
CA CYS A 364 0.87 -21.53 4.86
C CYS A 364 2.11 -21.84 5.71
N ARG A 365 3.35 -21.59 5.24
CA ARG A 365 4.59 -21.77 6.02
C ARG A 365 4.74 -20.69 7.08
N ILE A 366 4.40 -19.44 6.79
CA ILE A 366 4.37 -18.34 7.77
C ILE A 366 3.31 -18.63 8.83
N LEU A 367 2.11 -19.07 8.43
CA LEU A 367 1.02 -19.48 9.30
C LEU A 367 1.40 -20.72 10.14
N LYS A 368 2.20 -21.66 9.59
CA LYS A 368 2.72 -22.85 10.28
C LYS A 368 3.97 -22.59 11.15
N SER A 369 4.69 -21.48 10.99
CA SER A 369 5.87 -21.16 11.81
C SER A 369 5.57 -20.24 12.99
N ILE A 370 4.32 -19.75 13.10
CA ILE A 370 3.83 -18.87 14.18
C ILE A 370 3.00 -19.66 15.20
N THR A 371 2.57 -20.88 14.84
CA THR A 371 2.21 -21.97 15.77
C THR A 371 3.46 -22.72 16.21
#